data_AF-A0A6S6S9K4-F1
#
_entry.id   AF-A0A6S6S9K4-F1
#
_cell.length_a   1.000
_cell.length_b   1.000
_cell.length_c   1.000
_cell.angle_alpha   90.00
_cell.angle_beta   90.00
_cell.angle_gamma   90.00
#
_symmetry.space_group_name_H-M   'P 1'
#
loop_
_entity.id
_entity.type
_entity.pdbx_description
1 polymer ?
#
loop_
_entity_poly.entity_id
_entity_poly.type
_entity_poly.pdbx_seq_one_letter_code
_entity_poly.pdbx_strand_id
1 'polypeptide(L)'
;MHITKFQIKNFKSFKDITIFFNPQLNVFTGVNNSGKTTVLEAISLWSECFGKLITRAERADNYLNINRGNYKLGYATTKGYFDYRSIQSVRTTKYQDIFFNLDNKNKIELIMSLKNNRNENYNAPQKLDQQNKIFYINKIE
;
A
#
# COMPACT_ATOMS: atom_id res chain seq x y z
N MET A 1 15.62 0.93 5.05
CA MET A 1 14.22 0.47 5.26
C MET A 1 14.00 -0.75 4.37
N HIS A 2 13.35 -1.80 4.89
CA HIS A 2 12.99 -3.00 4.11
C HIS A 2 11.56 -3.44 4.46
N ILE A 3 10.92 -4.17 3.54
CA ILE A 3 9.62 -4.80 3.77
C ILE A 3 9.84 -6.03 4.66
N THR A 4 9.01 -6.21 5.68
CA THR A 4 9.06 -7.38 6.57
C THR A 4 7.85 -8.29 6.41
N LYS A 5 6.69 -7.71 6.13
CA LYS A 5 5.43 -8.42 5.98
C LYS A 5 4.55 -7.71 4.95
N PHE A 6 3.83 -8.49 4.15
CA PHE A 6 2.77 -8.01 3.27
C PHE A 6 1.56 -8.93 3.39
N GLN A 7 0.42 -8.36 3.77
CA GLN A 7 -0.87 -9.06 3.78
C GLN A 7 -1.74 -8.53 2.64
N ILE A 8 -2.30 -9.47 1.88
CA ILE A 8 -3.12 -9.22 0.70
C ILE A 8 -4.48 -9.88 0.93
N LYS A 9 -5.56 -9.10 0.86
CA LYS A 9 -6.93 -9.64 0.92
C LYS A 9 -7.77 -9.23 -0.27
N ASN A 10 -8.63 -10.15 -0.69
CA ASN A 10 -9.61 -10.00 -1.76
C ASN A 10 -9.02 -9.51 -3.11
N PHE A 11 -7.78 -9.88 -3.44
CA PHE A 11 -7.08 -9.43 -4.64
C PHE A 11 -6.80 -10.58 -5.61
N LYS A 12 -7.36 -10.51 -6.81
CA LYS A 12 -7.26 -11.54 -7.86
C LYS A 12 -7.49 -12.96 -7.33
N SER A 13 -6.45 -13.81 -7.33
CA SER A 13 -6.53 -15.20 -6.86
C SER A 13 -6.46 -15.36 -5.34
N PHE A 14 -6.23 -14.29 -4.59
CA PHE A 14 -6.00 -14.33 -3.14
C PHE A 14 -7.21 -13.84 -2.35
N LYS A 15 -7.77 -14.73 -1.52
CA LYS A 15 -8.78 -14.38 -0.52
C LYS A 15 -8.14 -13.65 0.67
N ASP A 16 -7.17 -14.28 1.31
CA ASP A 16 -6.34 -13.70 2.38
C ASP A 16 -5.02 -14.46 2.42
N ILE A 17 -3.90 -13.77 2.15
CA ILE A 17 -2.56 -14.34 2.27
C ILE A 17 -1.65 -13.37 3.03
N THR A 18 -0.69 -13.93 3.76
CA THR A 18 0.38 -13.19 4.43
C THR A 18 1.72 -13.71 3.95
N ILE A 19 2.59 -12.78 3.52
CA ILE A 19 3.95 -13.06 3.05
C ILE A 19 4.92 -12.37 4.00
N PHE A 20 5.92 -13.13 4.47
CA PHE A 20 7.04 -12.60 5.24
C PHE A 20 8.26 -12.46 4.33
N PHE A 21 8.95 -11.33 4.45
CA PHE A 21 10.08 -10.98 3.59
C PHE A 21 11.38 -11.08 4.36
N ASN A 22 12.39 -11.64 3.70
CA ASN A 22 13.78 -11.59 4.12
C ASN A 22 14.38 -10.23 3.72
N PRO A 23 15.17 -9.57 4.59
CA PRO A 23 15.77 -8.28 4.31
C PRO A 23 16.84 -8.28 3.19
N GLN A 24 17.40 -9.45 2.85
CA GLN A 24 18.47 -9.58 1.85
C GLN A 24 17.94 -10.04 0.50
N LEU A 25 17.27 -11.19 0.43
CA LEU A 25 16.82 -11.79 -0.83
C LEU A 25 15.49 -12.53 -0.66
N ASN A 26 14.54 -12.25 -1.55
CA ASN A 26 13.27 -12.95 -1.63
C ASN A 26 13.14 -13.58 -3.01
N VAL A 27 12.90 -14.89 -3.07
CA VAL A 27 12.72 -15.63 -4.33
C VAL A 27 11.31 -16.22 -4.36
N PHE A 28 10.51 -15.83 -5.35
CA PHE A 28 9.17 -16.36 -5.55
C PHE A 28 9.20 -17.51 -6.57
N THR A 29 8.95 -18.74 -6.13
CA THR A 29 8.97 -19.95 -6.98
C THR A 29 7.61 -20.66 -6.98
N GLY A 30 7.44 -21.63 -7.88
CA GLY A 30 6.21 -22.43 -8.00
C GLY A 30 5.72 -22.57 -9.43
N VAL A 31 4.65 -23.35 -9.63
CA VAL A 31 4.06 -23.61 -10.96
C VAL A 31 3.48 -22.36 -11.63
N ASN A 32 3.32 -22.38 -12.95
CA ASN A 32 2.60 -21.31 -13.66
C ASN A 32 1.20 -21.11 -13.06
N ASN A 33 0.72 -19.88 -13.08
CA ASN A 33 -0.56 -19.49 -12.45
C ASN A 33 -0.64 -19.65 -10.92
N SER A 34 0.44 -19.96 -10.20
CA SER A 34 0.43 -20.06 -8.73
C SER A 34 0.25 -18.72 -7.98
N GLY A 35 0.10 -17.60 -8.69
CA GLY A 35 -0.06 -16.26 -8.09
C GLY A 35 1.24 -15.48 -7.87
N LYS A 36 2.39 -15.93 -8.38
CA LYS A 36 3.67 -15.17 -8.28
C LYS A 36 3.57 -13.75 -8.85
N THR A 37 3.07 -13.63 -10.08
CA THR A 37 2.84 -12.32 -10.71
C THR A 37 1.82 -11.50 -9.92
N THR A 38 0.76 -12.14 -9.40
CA THR A 38 -0.24 -11.49 -8.55
C THR A 38 0.38 -10.85 -7.30
N VAL A 39 1.35 -11.51 -6.65
CA VAL A 39 2.06 -10.93 -5.50
C VAL A 39 2.83 -9.66 -5.92
N LEU A 40 3.57 -9.72 -7.04
CA LEU A 40 4.33 -8.57 -7.53
C LEU A 40 3.40 -7.41 -7.94
N GLU A 41 2.27 -7.70 -8.57
CA GLU A 41 1.25 -6.71 -8.91
C GLU A 41 0.63 -6.08 -7.66
N ALA A 42 0.37 -6.85 -6.61
CA ALA A 42 -0.14 -6.31 -5.35
C ALA A 42 0.88 -5.37 -4.68
N ILE A 43 2.17 -5.71 -4.70
CA ILE A 43 3.25 -4.84 -4.21
C ILE A 43 3.34 -3.56 -5.04
N SER A 44 3.29 -3.70 -6.38
CA SER A 44 3.33 -2.57 -7.31
C SER A 44 2.14 -1.62 -7.10
N LEU A 45 0.94 -2.18 -6.93
CA LEU A 45 -0.28 -1.44 -6.63
C LEU A 45 -0.17 -0.68 -5.32
N TRP A 46 0.26 -1.35 -4.26
CA TRP A 46 0.50 -0.70 -2.97
C TRP A 46 1.47 0.49 -3.10
N SER A 47 2.58 0.31 -3.84
CA SER A 47 3.59 1.35 -4.04
C SER A 47 3.04 2.54 -4.85
N GLU A 48 2.27 2.26 -5.90
CA GLU A 48 1.63 3.28 -6.72
C GLU A 48 0.62 4.10 -5.90
N CYS A 49 -0.26 3.42 -5.15
CA CYS A 49 -1.22 4.08 -4.27
C CYS A 49 -0.52 4.92 -3.19
N PHE A 50 0.53 4.39 -2.58
CA PHE A 50 1.30 5.13 -1.58
C PHE A 50 1.93 6.40 -2.17
N GLY A 51 2.54 6.31 -3.35
CA GLY A 51 3.12 7.46 -4.05
C GLY A 51 2.09 8.54 -4.39
N LYS A 52 0.89 8.15 -4.84
CA LYS A 52 -0.21 9.09 -5.14
C LYS A 52 -0.81 9.75 -3.91
N LEU A 53 -0.78 9.09 -2.75
CA LEU A 53 -1.39 9.57 -1.51
C LEU A 53 -0.43 10.36 -0.63
N ILE A 54 0.88 10.22 -0.81
CA ILE A 54 1.86 11.04 -0.10
C ILE A 54 1.90 12.43 -0.72
N THR A 55 1.75 13.44 0.13
CA THR A 55 1.88 14.85 -0.26
C THR A 55 2.89 15.55 0.64
N ARG A 56 3.58 16.55 0.07
CA ARG A 56 4.47 17.41 0.86
C ARG A 56 3.60 18.42 1.63
N ALA A 57 3.84 18.56 2.93
CA ALA A 57 3.15 19.51 3.77
C ALA A 57 3.60 20.94 3.44
N GLU A 58 2.70 21.72 2.83
CA GLU A 58 2.95 23.12 2.49
C GLU A 58 2.90 24.04 3.73
N ARG A 59 2.12 23.64 4.73
CA ARG A 59 1.97 24.32 6.03
C ARG A 59 2.36 23.36 7.15
N ALA A 60 2.91 23.91 8.23
CA ALA A 60 3.10 23.17 9.46
C ALA A 60 1.72 22.82 10.05
N ASP A 61 1.59 21.61 10.57
CA ASP A 61 0.41 21.12 11.26
C ASP A 61 0.85 20.76 12.67
N ASN A 62 0.53 21.58 13.66
CA ASN A 62 0.98 21.38 15.05
C ASN A 62 0.25 20.21 15.72
N TYR A 63 -0.95 19.83 15.26
CA TYR A 63 -1.71 18.72 15.82
C TYR A 63 -1.12 17.37 15.38
N LEU A 64 -0.86 17.25 14.07
CA LEU A 64 -0.14 16.10 13.52
C LEU A 64 1.37 16.23 13.67
N ASN A 65 1.83 17.37 14.19
CA ASN A 65 3.20 17.58 14.61
C ASN A 65 4.14 17.57 13.35
N ILE A 66 3.61 17.98 12.19
CA ILE A 66 4.28 17.91 10.89
C ILE A 66 4.84 19.28 10.53
N ASN A 67 6.14 19.37 10.28
CA ASN A 67 6.76 20.63 9.84
C ASN A 67 6.54 20.89 8.35
N ARG A 68 6.60 22.17 7.96
CA ARG A 68 6.62 22.55 6.54
C ARG A 68 7.74 21.81 5.83
N GLY A 69 7.42 21.18 4.71
CA GLY A 69 8.35 20.39 3.91
C GLY A 69 8.47 18.93 4.30
N ASN A 70 7.86 18.48 5.42
CA ASN A 70 7.70 17.05 5.71
C ASN A 70 6.63 16.42 4.81
N TYR A 71 6.55 15.09 4.81
CA TYR A 71 5.55 14.34 4.05
C TYR A 71 4.41 13.91 4.95
N LYS A 72 3.19 14.05 4.46
CA LYS A 72 1.97 13.56 5.11
C LYS A 72 1.15 12.74 4.13
N LEU A 73 0.39 11.78 4.66
CA LEU A 73 -0.68 11.18 3.88
C LEU A 73 -1.73 12.28 3.64
N GLY A 74 -1.92 12.62 2.37
CA GLY A 74 -2.77 13.72 1.96
C GLY A 74 -4.24 13.39 2.18
N TYR A 75 -4.82 13.99 3.21
CA TYR A 75 -6.27 14.29 3.27
C TYR A 75 -6.58 15.69 2.70
N ALA A 76 -5.55 16.40 2.19
CA ALA A 76 -5.64 17.82 1.89
C ALA A 76 -6.45 18.05 0.61
N THR A 77 -7.68 18.51 0.84
CA THR A 77 -8.59 19.22 -0.08
C THR A 77 -9.11 18.41 -1.27
N THR A 78 -10.34 17.93 -1.10
CA THR A 78 -11.33 17.43 -2.08
C THR A 78 -11.23 16.02 -2.65
N LYS A 79 -10.08 15.33 -2.71
CA LYS A 79 -10.09 13.91 -3.16
C LYS A 79 -9.00 13.08 -2.47
N GLY A 80 -9.29 12.53 -1.28
CA GLY A 80 -8.55 11.41 -0.68
C GLY A 80 -8.73 10.08 -1.45
N TYR A 81 -8.97 10.20 -2.75
CA TYR A 81 -9.45 9.20 -3.65
C TYR A 81 -8.90 9.54 -5.03
N PHE A 82 -8.36 8.55 -5.74
CA PHE A 82 -7.94 8.70 -7.12
C PHE A 82 -8.77 7.75 -7.98
N ASP A 83 -9.02 8.14 -9.22
CA ASP A 83 -9.74 7.30 -10.18
C ASP A 83 -8.96 5.99 -10.37
N TYR A 84 -9.65 4.84 -10.30
CA TYR A 84 -9.06 3.53 -10.54
C TYR A 84 -8.43 3.44 -11.95
N ARG A 85 -8.93 4.23 -12.92
CA ARG A 85 -8.37 4.30 -14.28
C ARG A 85 -6.96 4.88 -14.30
N SER A 86 -6.56 5.58 -13.24
CA SER A 86 -5.19 6.06 -13.10
C SER A 86 -4.21 4.95 -12.69
N ILE A 87 -4.72 3.79 -12.23
CA ILE A 87 -3.91 2.65 -11.78
C ILE A 87 -3.27 1.98 -13.01
N GLN A 88 -1.95 1.90 -13.02
CA GLN A 88 -1.18 1.27 -14.12
C GLN A 88 -0.38 0.04 -13.65
N SER A 89 -0.22 -0.13 -12.34
CA SER A 89 0.55 -1.22 -11.71
C SER A 89 -0.05 -2.61 -11.86
N VAL A 90 -1.34 -2.73 -12.21
CA VAL A 90 -2.04 -4.01 -12.31
C VAL A 90 -2.48 -4.25 -13.74
N ARG A 91 -2.13 -5.42 -14.28
CA ARG A 91 -2.59 -5.83 -15.60
C ARG A 91 -4.01 -6.35 -15.51
N THR A 92 -4.99 -5.52 -15.87
CA THR A 92 -6.38 -5.94 -16.07
C THR A 92 -7.04 -5.22 -17.25
N THR A 93 -8.18 -5.75 -17.70
CA THR A 93 -9.01 -5.08 -18.72
C THR A 93 -10.19 -4.35 -18.08
N LYS A 94 -10.74 -4.93 -17.01
CA LYS A 94 -11.86 -4.37 -16.26
C LYS A 94 -11.45 -4.14 -14.81
N TYR A 95 -12.11 -3.17 -14.18
CA TYR A 95 -11.95 -2.90 -12.75
C TYR A 95 -12.40 -4.09 -11.88
N GLN A 96 -13.32 -4.92 -12.34
CA GLN A 96 -13.79 -6.07 -11.55
C GLN A 96 -12.73 -7.17 -11.46
N ASP A 97 -11.81 -7.24 -12.42
CA ASP A 97 -10.80 -8.30 -12.53
C ASP A 97 -9.77 -8.27 -11.38
N ILE A 98 -9.62 -7.14 -10.66
CA ILE A 98 -8.70 -7.05 -9.51
C ILE A 98 -9.30 -7.66 -8.24
N PHE A 99 -10.61 -7.89 -8.18
CA PHE A 99 -11.29 -8.42 -7.00
C PHE A 99 -11.26 -9.94 -6.97
N PHE A 100 -11.12 -10.49 -5.77
CA PHE A 100 -11.27 -11.93 -5.57
C PHE A 100 -12.66 -12.40 -6.00
N ASN A 101 -12.69 -13.46 -6.81
CA ASN A 101 -13.91 -13.98 -7.45
C ASN A 101 -14.71 -12.94 -8.25
N LEU A 102 -14.06 -11.85 -8.72
CA LEU A 102 -14.72 -10.75 -9.42
C LEU A 102 -15.78 -10.02 -8.57
N ASP A 103 -15.75 -10.23 -7.24
CA ASP A 103 -16.73 -9.66 -6.32
C ASP A 103 -16.27 -8.27 -5.84
N ASN A 104 -16.78 -7.25 -6.52
CA ASN A 104 -16.51 -5.84 -6.22
C ASN A 104 -17.24 -5.30 -4.98
N LYS A 105 -18.03 -6.12 -4.28
CA LYS A 105 -18.61 -5.77 -2.98
C LYS A 105 -17.57 -5.83 -1.87
N ASN A 106 -16.56 -6.68 -2.04
CA ASN A 106 -15.47 -6.83 -1.08
C ASN A 106 -14.41 -5.75 -1.28
N LYS A 107 -13.82 -5.30 -0.18
CA LYS A 107 -12.72 -4.33 -0.20
C LYS A 107 -11.41 -5.06 -0.44
N ILE A 108 -10.55 -4.48 -1.26
CA ILE A 108 -9.16 -4.92 -1.39
C ILE A 108 -8.36 -4.28 -0.27
N GLU A 109 -7.68 -5.11 0.51
CA GLU A 109 -6.80 -4.66 1.59
C GLU A 109 -5.36 -5.05 1.27
N LEU A 110 -4.48 -4.06 1.18
CA LEU A 110 -3.05 -4.24 1.00
C LEU A 110 -2.34 -3.63 2.20
N ILE A 111 -1.75 -4.48 3.03
CA ILE A 111 -1.16 -4.08 4.31
C ILE A 111 0.33 -4.39 4.27
N MET A 112 1.16 -3.36 4.30
CA MET A 112 2.61 -3.50 4.29
C MET A 112 3.22 -3.06 5.61
N SER A 113 4.06 -3.92 6.17
CA SER A 113 4.90 -3.62 7.33
C SER A 113 6.33 -3.37 6.87
N LEU A 114 6.91 -2.25 7.33
CA LEU A 114 8.25 -1.79 6.96
C LEU A 114 9.09 -1.69 8.22
N LYS A 115 10.35 -2.12 8.16
CA LYS A 115 11.32 -1.94 9.24
C LYS A 115 12.43 -1.01 8.80
N ASN A 116 12.79 -0.05 9.67
CA ASN A 116 13.94 0.80 9.45
C ASN A 116 15.17 0.21 10.16
N ASN A 117 16.35 0.34 9.55
CA ASN A 117 17.59 -0.21 10.10
C ASN A 117 18.28 0.75 11.08
N ARG A 118 17.69 1.92 11.36
CA ARG A 118 18.26 2.93 12.25
C ARG A 118 17.56 2.90 13.60
N ASN A 119 18.30 2.54 14.65
CA ASN A 119 18.00 2.87 16.05
C ASN A 119 18.29 4.37 16.27
N GLU A 120 17.62 5.26 15.54
CA GLU A 120 17.79 6.71 15.73
C GLU A 120 16.52 7.28 16.39
N ASN A 121 16.65 7.56 17.68
CA ASN A 121 15.76 8.41 18.47
C ASN A 121 15.73 9.81 17.86
N TYR A 122 14.86 10.06 16.88
CA TYR A 122 14.50 11.44 16.55
C TYR A 122 13.34 11.85 17.45
N ASN A 123 13.63 12.76 18.39
CA ASN A 123 12.65 13.64 19.04
C ASN A 123 12.14 14.70 18.06
N ALA A 124 11.72 14.27 16.87
CA ALA A 124 10.71 14.92 16.07
C ALA A 124 9.46 14.03 16.23
N PRO A 125 8.24 14.52 16.07
CA PRO A 125 7.06 13.73 16.36
C PRO A 125 6.82 12.71 15.23
N GLN A 126 7.68 11.69 15.22
CA GLN A 126 7.52 10.44 14.53
C GLN A 126 6.42 9.67 15.23
N LYS A 127 5.18 9.92 14.83
CA LYS A 127 4.16 8.87 14.81
C LYS A 127 3.49 8.82 13.44
N LEU A 128 4.31 8.78 12.39
CA LEU A 128 4.01 7.90 11.26
C LEU A 128 4.40 6.49 11.72
N ASP A 129 3.57 5.94 12.61
CA ASP A 129 3.89 4.76 13.40
C ASP A 129 4.30 3.58 12.50
N GLN A 130 5.44 2.99 12.85
CA GLN A 130 6.21 2.03 12.06
C GLN A 130 5.63 0.62 12.09
N GLN A 131 4.32 0.41 12.29
CA GLN A 131 3.84 -0.96 12.55
C GLN A 131 2.83 -1.55 11.58
N ASN A 132 1.98 -0.79 10.87
CA ASN A 132 1.17 -1.33 9.77
C ASN A 132 0.64 -0.18 8.90
N LYS A 133 0.97 -0.14 7.61
CA LYS A 133 0.31 0.77 6.67
C LYS A 133 -0.76 0.00 5.92
N ILE A 134 -2.00 0.20 6.33
CA ILE A 134 -3.20 -0.41 5.75
C ILE A 134 -3.72 0.52 4.66
N PHE A 135 -3.80 0.03 3.42
CA PHE A 135 -4.49 0.70 2.33
C PHE A 135 -5.81 -0.01 2.05
N TYR A 136 -6.88 0.78 1.97
CA TYR A 136 -8.19 0.35 1.52
C TYR A 136 -8.43 0.91 0.12
N ILE A 137 -8.67 0.05 -0.85
CA ILE A 137 -9.21 0.47 -2.15
C ILE A 137 -10.71 0.21 -2.10
N ASN A 138 -11.49 1.30 -1.99
CA ASN A 138 -12.95 1.25 -2.07
C ASN A 138 -13.41 1.79 -3.42
N LYS A 139 -14.45 1.17 -3.98
CA LYS A 139 -15.26 1.81 -5.02
C LYS A 139 -16.01 2.98 -4.37
N ILE A 140 -15.96 4.14 -5.00
CA ILE A 140 -16.84 5.27 -4.69
C ILE A 140 -17.99 5.18 -5.68
N GLU A 141 -19.22 5.14 -5.17
CA GLU A 141 -20.43 5.29 -5.97
C GLU A 141 -20.63 6.74 -6.39
#